data_AF-A0A2N9MD30-F1
#
_entry.id   AF-A0A2N9MD30-F1
#
_cell.length_a   1.000
_cell.length_b   1.000
_cell.length_c   1.000
_cell.angle_alpha   90.00
_cell.angle_beta   90.00
_cell.angle_gamma   90.00
#
_symmetry.space_group_name_H-M   'P 1'
#
loop_
_entity.id
_entity.type
_entity.pdbx_description
1 polymer ?
#
loop_
_entity_poly.entity_id
_entity_poly.type
_entity_poly.pdbx_seq_one_letter_code
_entity_poly.pdbx_strand_id
1 'polypeptide(L)'
;MPLAGNTVPLPGSPRVCSVDEVISLFRQRYRRVVTFLGYGELGYEDPGAFQTIARREIAAFDSQEVVINAATLVTFGFAHGIADIYEIARSQGFRTSGVYPSVSLGSAESHGLSGFVEDIYFIEDQTWGGYLEGSALASPTLTALTSVTDEVVAIGGGEHTAQEIQEFVKCGIPVRYYALEMNRAISSRWHQQRGGELPDYLGRAYRFWSRSFPEAS
;
A
#
# COMPACT_ATOMS: atom_id res chain seq x y z
N MET A 1 -14.60 18.43 -12.39
CA MET A 1 -15.14 18.18 -11.04
C MET A 1 -14.38 17.00 -10.47
N PRO A 2 -13.76 17.09 -9.27
CA PRO A 2 -13.16 15.91 -8.68
C PRO A 2 -14.30 14.93 -8.37
N LEU A 3 -14.15 13.68 -8.79
CA LEU A 3 -15.03 12.61 -8.33
C LEU A 3 -14.98 12.64 -6.79
N ALA A 4 -16.14 12.82 -6.15
CA ALA A 4 -16.25 12.72 -4.70
C ALA A 4 -15.78 11.31 -4.32
N GLY A 5 -14.56 11.20 -3.80
CA GLY A 5 -13.93 9.92 -3.50
C GLY A 5 -14.76 9.17 -2.47
N ASN A 6 -15.05 7.90 -2.74
CA ASN A 6 -15.58 6.96 -1.76
C ASN A 6 -14.50 6.75 -0.69
N THR A 7 -14.35 7.69 0.23
CA THR A 7 -13.48 7.58 1.39
C THR A 7 -14.37 7.50 2.62
N VAL A 8 -14.16 6.47 3.43
CA VAL A 8 -14.91 6.27 4.67
C VAL A 8 -14.03 6.64 5.86
N PRO A 9 -14.57 7.29 6.91
CA PRO A 9 -13.81 7.58 8.12
C PRO A 9 -13.22 6.32 8.74
N LEU A 10 -12.09 6.46 9.45
CA LEU A 10 -11.60 5.38 10.29
C LEU A 10 -12.66 5.02 11.36
N PRO A 11 -12.86 3.73 11.66
CA PRO A 11 -13.82 3.30 12.67
C PRO A 11 -13.42 3.84 14.05
N GLY A 12 -14.39 4.32 14.84
CA GLY A 12 -14.14 4.79 16.20
C GLY A 12 -13.88 3.68 17.23
N SER A 13 -14.20 2.42 16.90
CA SER A 13 -13.95 1.26 17.77
C SER A 13 -13.70 0.00 16.92
N PRO A 14 -12.60 -0.06 16.16
CA PRO A 14 -12.26 -1.25 15.39
C PRO A 14 -11.83 -2.37 16.32
N ARG A 15 -12.00 -3.60 15.83
CA ARG A 15 -11.23 -4.72 16.36
C ARG A 15 -9.77 -4.53 15.98
N VAL A 16 -8.91 -4.47 16.99
CA VAL A 16 -7.45 -4.59 16.83
C VAL A 16 -7.08 -6.05 17.03
N CYS A 17 -6.28 -6.58 16.12
CA CYS A 17 -5.89 -7.98 16.06
C CYS A 17 -4.39 -8.12 16.32
N SER A 18 -3.99 -9.26 16.89
CA SER A 18 -2.58 -9.65 16.89
C SER A 18 -2.14 -10.13 15.50
N VAL A 19 -0.83 -10.23 15.28
CA VAL A 19 -0.25 -10.77 14.04
C VAL A 19 -0.76 -12.20 13.78
N ASP A 20 -0.74 -13.07 14.79
CA ASP A 20 -1.18 -14.47 14.68
C ASP A 20 -2.68 -14.61 14.37
N GLU A 21 -3.51 -13.73 14.93
CA GLU A 21 -4.94 -13.70 14.61
C GLU A 21 -5.16 -13.34 13.14
N VAL A 22 -4.49 -12.31 12.63
CA VAL A 22 -4.64 -11.91 11.22
C VAL A 22 -4.13 -13.00 10.28
N ILE A 23 -2.99 -13.63 10.58
CA ILE A 23 -2.50 -14.76 9.80
C ILE A 23 -3.54 -15.89 9.76
N SER A 24 -4.12 -16.23 10.91
CA SER A 24 -5.14 -17.27 11.00
C SER A 24 -6.40 -16.93 10.20
N LEU A 25 -6.87 -15.68 10.29
CA LEU A 25 -8.03 -15.19 9.55
C LEU A 25 -7.80 -15.20 8.05
N PHE A 26 -6.63 -14.74 7.59
CA PHE A 26 -6.29 -14.75 6.16
C PHE A 26 -6.23 -16.17 5.60
N ARG A 27 -5.56 -17.10 6.30
CA ARG A 27 -5.45 -18.51 5.87
C ARG A 27 -6.79 -19.24 5.82
N GLN A 28 -7.74 -18.86 6.68
CA GLN A 28 -9.08 -19.45 6.68
C GLN A 28 -9.96 -18.90 5.54
N ARG A 29 -9.73 -17.66 5.13
CA ARG A 29 -10.66 -16.92 4.26
C ARG A 29 -10.19 -16.80 2.81
N TYR A 30 -8.90 -16.71 2.60
CA TYR A 30 -8.30 -16.46 1.30
C TYR A 30 -7.40 -17.60 0.90
N ARG A 31 -7.47 -17.95 -0.39
CA ARG A 31 -6.61 -18.96 -0.98
C ARG A 31 -5.29 -18.37 -1.47
N ARG A 32 -5.34 -17.14 -1.96
CA ARG A 32 -4.17 -16.39 -2.42
C ARG A 32 -4.37 -14.89 -2.21
N VAL A 33 -3.31 -14.21 -1.82
CA VAL A 33 -3.29 -12.77 -1.49
C VAL A 33 -2.24 -12.08 -2.34
N VAL A 34 -2.67 -11.09 -3.11
CA VAL A 34 -1.77 -10.22 -3.89
C VAL A 34 -1.78 -8.84 -3.28
N THR A 35 -0.63 -8.38 -2.80
CA THR A 35 -0.48 -7.07 -2.17
C THR A 35 0.04 -6.04 -3.17
N PHE A 36 -0.66 -4.92 -3.28
CA PHE A 36 -0.27 -3.79 -4.10
C PHE A 36 0.36 -2.69 -3.25
N LEU A 37 1.51 -2.18 -3.70
CA LEU A 37 2.28 -1.13 -3.03
C LEU A 37 2.54 0.04 -3.98
N GLY A 38 2.72 1.25 -3.44
CA GLY A 38 2.99 2.43 -4.26
C GLY A 38 2.90 3.74 -3.50
N TYR A 39 2.82 4.85 -4.22
CA TYR A 39 2.63 6.17 -3.61
C TYR A 39 1.22 6.31 -3.04
N GLY A 40 1.10 6.84 -1.83
CA GLY A 40 -0.18 7.19 -1.21
C GLY A 40 -0.61 8.62 -1.58
N GLU A 41 -0.61 9.49 -0.59
CA GLU A 41 -1.25 10.81 -0.57
C GLU A 41 -0.74 11.79 -1.63
N LEU A 42 0.50 11.62 -2.08
CA LEU A 42 1.11 12.48 -3.11
C LEU A 42 0.71 12.06 -4.54
N GLY A 43 0.18 10.84 -4.71
CA GLY A 43 -0.30 10.32 -5.98
C GLY A 43 0.78 10.19 -7.06
N TYR A 44 0.33 9.92 -8.28
CA TYR A 44 1.17 9.67 -9.45
C TYR A 44 1.23 10.90 -10.38
N GLU A 45 2.37 11.09 -11.05
CA GLU A 45 2.52 12.12 -12.10
C GLU A 45 1.62 11.82 -13.31
N ASP A 46 1.57 10.55 -13.71
CA ASP A 46 0.65 10.06 -14.74
C ASP A 46 -0.35 9.04 -14.12
N PRO A 47 -1.52 9.53 -13.66
CA PRO A 47 -2.58 8.65 -13.18
C PRO A 47 -3.08 7.66 -14.24
N GLY A 48 -3.00 8.00 -15.52
CA GLY A 48 -3.42 7.11 -16.63
C GLY A 48 -2.47 5.92 -16.79
N ALA A 49 -1.16 6.16 -16.67
CA ALA A 49 -0.16 5.09 -16.65
C ALA A 49 -0.35 4.17 -15.43
N PHE A 50 -0.57 4.74 -14.23
CA PHE A 50 -0.90 3.96 -13.03
C PHE A 50 -2.13 3.07 -13.25
N GLN A 51 -3.25 3.64 -13.72
CA GLN A 51 -4.47 2.87 -13.97
C GLN A 51 -4.28 1.78 -15.01
N THR A 52 -3.50 2.05 -16.06
CA THR A 52 -3.21 1.07 -17.11
C THR A 52 -2.43 -0.12 -16.56
N ILE A 53 -1.38 0.13 -15.78
CA ILE A 53 -0.57 -0.92 -15.14
C ILE A 53 -1.43 -1.69 -14.14
N ALA A 54 -2.12 -1.00 -13.23
CA ALA A 54 -2.97 -1.60 -12.21
C ALA A 54 -4.03 -2.52 -12.83
N ARG A 55 -4.74 -2.05 -13.87
CA ARG A 55 -5.76 -2.86 -14.56
C ARG A 55 -5.16 -4.09 -15.22
N ARG A 56 -4.01 -3.95 -15.89
CA ARG A 56 -3.32 -5.06 -16.54
C ARG A 56 -2.89 -6.12 -15.53
N GLU A 57 -2.26 -5.71 -14.43
CA GLU A 57 -1.77 -6.63 -13.41
C GLU A 57 -2.91 -7.34 -12.69
N ILE A 58 -4.00 -6.64 -12.35
CA ILE A 58 -5.19 -7.28 -11.75
C ILE A 58 -5.80 -8.29 -12.72
N ALA A 59 -5.95 -7.95 -14.00
CA ALA A 59 -6.55 -8.82 -15.01
C ALA A 59 -5.76 -10.12 -15.28
N ALA A 60 -4.51 -10.21 -14.83
CA ALA A 60 -3.69 -11.42 -14.94
C ALA A 60 -4.04 -12.48 -13.87
N PHE A 61 -4.85 -12.13 -12.87
CA PHE A 61 -5.26 -13.02 -11.79
C PHE A 61 -6.69 -13.52 -11.94
N ASP A 62 -7.02 -14.59 -11.20
CA ASP A 62 -8.39 -15.10 -11.08
C ASP A 62 -9.07 -14.51 -9.83
N SER A 63 -10.13 -13.73 -10.07
CA SER A 63 -10.96 -13.11 -9.03
C SER A 63 -11.60 -14.08 -8.04
N GLN A 64 -11.77 -15.35 -8.40
CA GLN A 64 -12.34 -16.37 -7.51
C GLN A 64 -11.30 -16.92 -6.53
N GLU A 65 -10.02 -16.81 -6.86
CA GLU A 65 -8.92 -17.42 -6.11
C GLU A 65 -8.10 -16.38 -5.33
N VAL A 66 -8.07 -15.13 -5.82
CA VAL A 66 -7.23 -14.06 -5.31
C VAL A 66 -8.04 -12.98 -4.57
N VAL A 67 -7.54 -12.55 -3.42
CA VAL A 67 -7.91 -11.27 -2.80
C VAL A 67 -6.85 -10.21 -3.11
N ILE A 68 -7.29 -8.99 -3.40
CA ILE A 68 -6.40 -7.84 -3.60
C ILE A 68 -6.24 -7.10 -2.28
N ASN A 69 -5.00 -6.99 -1.82
CA ASN A 69 -4.65 -6.29 -0.60
C ASN A 69 -3.89 -4.99 -0.92
N ALA A 70 -4.14 -3.94 -0.15
CA ALA A 70 -3.28 -2.75 -0.10
C ALA A 70 -3.16 -2.28 1.36
N ALA A 71 -2.05 -1.66 1.73
CA ALA A 71 -1.78 -1.27 3.11
C ALA A 71 -1.79 0.26 3.28
N THR A 72 -2.66 0.95 2.54
CA THR A 72 -2.62 2.42 2.44
C THR A 72 -3.93 3.07 2.84
N LEU A 73 -3.82 4.05 3.73
CA LEU A 73 -4.92 4.94 4.11
C LEU A 73 -5.06 6.08 3.11
N VAL A 74 -6.24 6.68 3.06
CA VAL A 74 -6.50 7.87 2.26
C VAL A 74 -6.41 9.10 3.15
N THR A 75 -5.50 10.02 2.84
CA THR A 75 -5.41 11.32 3.52
C THR A 75 -6.44 12.29 2.93
N PHE A 76 -7.24 12.93 3.79
CA PHE A 76 -8.28 13.86 3.33
C PHE A 76 -7.68 15.08 2.64
N GLY A 77 -8.21 15.41 1.45
CA GLY A 77 -7.73 16.53 0.64
C GLY A 77 -6.50 16.24 -0.22
N PHE A 78 -6.01 14.99 -0.21
CA PHE A 78 -4.89 14.52 -1.01
C PHE A 78 -5.33 13.50 -2.06
N ALA A 79 -4.40 13.05 -2.90
CA ALA A 79 -4.67 11.95 -3.82
C ALA A 79 -4.87 10.64 -3.03
N HIS A 80 -5.62 9.70 -3.59
CA HIS A 80 -5.72 8.35 -3.03
C HIS A 80 -4.46 7.51 -3.32
N GLY A 81 -3.83 7.76 -4.47
CA GLY A 81 -2.64 7.03 -4.91
C GLY A 81 -2.93 5.55 -5.06
N ILE A 82 -2.08 4.70 -4.49
CA ILE A 82 -2.20 3.24 -4.54
C ILE A 82 -3.52 2.74 -3.94
N ALA A 83 -4.20 3.50 -3.06
CA ALA A 83 -5.51 3.11 -2.52
C ALA A 83 -6.62 3.04 -3.60
N ASP A 84 -6.43 3.66 -4.77
CA ASP A 84 -7.33 3.50 -5.93
C ASP A 84 -7.33 2.07 -6.50
N ILE A 85 -6.35 1.24 -6.12
CA ILE A 85 -6.32 -0.17 -6.52
C ILE A 85 -7.58 -0.92 -6.09
N TYR A 86 -8.19 -0.53 -4.97
CA TYR A 86 -9.40 -1.15 -4.46
C TYR A 86 -10.59 -0.95 -5.39
N GLU A 87 -10.80 0.27 -5.89
CA GLU A 87 -11.87 0.53 -6.86
C GLU A 87 -11.64 -0.26 -8.15
N ILE A 88 -10.39 -0.28 -8.62
CA ILE A 88 -10.01 -1.00 -9.83
C ILE A 88 -10.28 -2.51 -9.66
N ALA A 89 -9.85 -3.10 -8.54
CA ALA A 89 -10.05 -4.51 -8.21
C ALA A 89 -11.53 -4.87 -8.13
N ARG A 90 -12.32 -4.06 -7.41
CA ARG A 90 -13.78 -4.24 -7.29
C ARG A 90 -14.48 -4.16 -8.64
N SER A 91 -14.09 -3.22 -9.50
CA SER A 91 -14.63 -3.11 -10.86
C SER A 91 -14.37 -4.35 -11.73
N GLN A 92 -13.40 -5.18 -11.36
CA GLN A 92 -13.04 -6.44 -12.02
C GLN A 92 -13.51 -7.70 -11.26
N GLY A 93 -14.35 -7.53 -10.23
CA GLY A 93 -14.95 -8.64 -9.50
C GLY A 93 -14.09 -9.26 -8.39
N PHE A 94 -12.95 -8.65 -8.04
CA PHE A 94 -12.11 -9.13 -6.95
C PHE A 94 -12.66 -8.72 -5.59
N ARG A 95 -12.44 -9.58 -4.59
CA ARG A 95 -12.52 -9.21 -3.18
C ARG A 95 -11.32 -8.36 -2.78
N THR A 96 -11.49 -7.53 -1.76
CA THR A 96 -10.43 -6.63 -1.29
C THR A 96 -10.21 -6.72 0.21
N SER A 97 -8.96 -6.58 0.63
CA SER A 97 -8.58 -6.51 2.05
C SER A 97 -7.62 -5.37 2.34
N GLY A 98 -7.57 -4.94 3.59
CA GLY A 98 -6.60 -3.94 4.05
C GLY A 98 -6.05 -4.29 5.42
N VAL A 99 -4.73 -4.22 5.55
CA VAL A 99 -4.01 -4.44 6.82
C VAL A 99 -3.34 -3.13 7.20
N TYR A 100 -3.71 -2.58 8.35
CA TYR A 100 -3.30 -1.24 8.79
C TYR A 100 -2.73 -1.29 10.21
N PRO A 101 -1.78 -0.42 10.58
CA PRO A 101 -1.30 -0.34 11.95
C PRO A 101 -2.32 0.37 12.85
N SER A 102 -2.48 -0.09 14.10
CA SER A 102 -3.42 0.51 15.06
C SER A 102 -3.09 1.96 15.41
N VAL A 103 -1.83 2.39 15.30
CA VAL A 103 -1.44 3.80 15.50
C VAL A 103 -2.22 4.76 14.61
N SER A 104 -2.62 4.29 13.42
CA SER A 104 -3.36 5.12 12.45
C SER A 104 -4.73 5.56 12.94
N LEU A 105 -5.33 4.84 13.89
CA LEU A 105 -6.61 5.17 14.49
C LEU A 105 -6.58 6.51 15.22
N GLY A 106 -5.41 6.93 15.72
CA GLY A 106 -5.20 8.26 16.28
C GLY A 106 -5.24 9.40 15.25
N SER A 107 -5.32 9.08 13.95
CA SER A 107 -5.31 10.04 12.85
C SER A 107 -6.66 10.16 12.12
N ALA A 108 -7.76 9.73 12.76
CA ALA A 108 -9.12 9.72 12.18
C ALA A 108 -9.63 11.09 11.68
N GLU A 109 -9.07 12.20 12.18
CA GLU A 109 -9.41 13.54 11.70
C GLU A 109 -8.81 13.88 10.32
N SER A 110 -7.74 13.18 9.91
CA SER A 110 -7.00 13.46 8.68
C SER A 110 -6.94 12.29 7.72
N HIS A 111 -7.29 11.08 8.17
CA HIS A 111 -7.19 9.85 7.40
C HIS A 111 -8.50 9.07 7.43
N GLY A 112 -8.76 8.39 6.31
CA GLY A 112 -9.84 7.43 6.15
C GLY A 112 -9.37 6.18 5.41
N LEU A 113 -10.32 5.28 5.17
CA LEU A 113 -10.15 4.11 4.34
C LEU A 113 -10.76 4.35 2.96
N SER A 114 -10.28 3.62 1.96
CA SER A 114 -11.04 3.49 0.72
C SER A 114 -12.39 2.84 1.00
N GLY A 115 -13.48 3.40 0.49
CA GLY A 115 -14.82 2.82 0.58
C GLY A 115 -14.99 1.55 -0.26
N PHE A 116 -13.93 1.15 -0.96
CA PHE A 116 -13.88 -0.08 -1.75
C PHE A 116 -13.10 -1.21 -1.07
N VAL A 117 -12.51 -1.00 0.13
CA VAL A 117 -11.95 -2.09 0.93
C VAL A 117 -13.06 -2.79 1.73
N GLU A 118 -13.13 -4.12 1.64
CA GLU A 118 -14.18 -4.92 2.27
C GLU A 118 -13.75 -5.49 3.62
N ASP A 119 -12.63 -6.21 3.63
CA ASP A 119 -12.13 -6.89 4.82
C ASP A 119 -10.97 -6.09 5.44
N ILE A 120 -11.25 -5.43 6.58
CA ILE A 120 -10.33 -4.47 7.22
C ILE A 120 -9.76 -5.06 8.50
N TYR A 121 -8.44 -5.00 8.64
CA TYR A 121 -7.72 -5.51 9.79
C TYR A 121 -6.77 -4.45 10.34
N PHE A 122 -6.95 -4.06 11.61
CA PHE A 122 -5.99 -3.22 12.33
C PHE A 122 -5.08 -4.12 13.16
N ILE A 123 -3.78 -4.02 12.96
CA ILE A 123 -2.76 -4.77 13.71
C ILE A 123 -2.38 -3.99 14.95
N GLU A 124 -2.22 -4.69 16.08
CA GLU A 124 -1.59 -4.12 17.28
C GLU A 124 -0.15 -3.69 16.96
N ASP A 125 -0.02 -2.41 16.60
CA ASP A 125 1.21 -1.78 16.15
C ASP A 125 1.16 -0.30 16.50
N GLN A 126 2.17 0.13 17.25
CA GLN A 126 2.34 1.52 17.69
C GLN A 126 3.18 2.34 16.71
N THR A 127 3.62 1.72 15.60
CA THR A 127 4.37 2.35 14.51
C THR A 127 3.49 2.46 13.26
N TRP A 128 3.93 3.26 12.28
CA TRP A 128 3.23 3.38 10.98
C TRP A 128 3.46 2.19 10.04
N GLY A 129 4.03 1.09 10.53
CA GLY A 129 4.51 -0.03 9.72
C GLY A 129 6.00 0.11 9.37
N GLY A 130 6.47 -0.67 8.40
CA GLY A 130 7.87 -0.65 7.99
C GLY A 130 8.82 -1.31 9.02
N TYR A 131 10.06 -0.84 9.08
CA TYR A 131 11.04 -1.27 10.08
C TYR A 131 10.94 -0.46 11.37
N LEU A 132 11.19 -1.11 12.51
CA LEU A 132 11.31 -0.40 13.79
C LEU A 132 12.51 0.55 13.75
N GLU A 133 12.32 1.75 14.32
CA GLU A 133 13.29 2.84 14.27
C GLU A 133 14.70 2.40 14.70
N GLY A 134 15.71 2.73 13.87
CA GLY A 134 17.11 2.38 14.14
C GLY A 134 17.44 0.89 14.03
N SER A 135 16.53 0.05 13.52
CA SER A 135 16.72 -1.40 13.43
C SER A 135 16.39 -1.96 12.04
N ALA A 136 16.75 -3.23 11.81
CA ALA A 136 16.31 -4.01 10.66
C ALA A 136 15.15 -4.95 10.99
N LEU A 137 14.52 -4.79 12.16
CA LEU A 137 13.39 -5.61 12.61
C LEU A 137 12.10 -5.06 12.02
N ALA A 138 11.31 -5.92 11.40
CA ALA A 138 9.99 -5.56 10.88
C ALA A 138 9.04 -5.20 12.04
N SER A 139 8.24 -4.16 11.85
CA SER A 139 7.09 -3.86 12.70
C SER A 139 6.08 -5.01 12.71
N PRO A 140 5.17 -5.07 13.70
CA PRO A 140 4.06 -6.02 13.69
C PRO A 140 3.24 -5.97 12.40
N THR A 141 2.94 -4.78 11.87
CA THR A 141 2.17 -4.63 10.62
C THR A 141 2.93 -5.16 9.41
N LEU A 142 4.22 -4.85 9.28
CA LEU A 142 5.05 -5.37 8.19
C LEU A 142 5.19 -6.91 8.29
N THR A 143 5.33 -7.44 9.52
CA THR A 143 5.37 -8.88 9.77
C THR A 143 4.05 -9.56 9.38
N ALA A 144 2.91 -8.94 9.69
CA ALA A 144 1.61 -9.44 9.26
C ALA A 144 1.49 -9.44 7.73
N LEU A 145 1.85 -8.34 7.07
CA LEU A 145 1.82 -8.21 5.61
C LEU A 145 2.66 -9.28 4.92
N THR A 146 3.91 -9.49 5.35
CA THR A 146 4.78 -10.53 4.76
C THR A 146 4.28 -11.94 5.06
N SER A 147 3.62 -12.16 6.19
CA SER A 147 3.11 -13.49 6.56
C SER A 147 1.83 -13.90 5.82
N VAL A 148 1.10 -12.94 5.25
CA VAL A 148 -0.18 -13.20 4.55
C VAL A 148 -0.11 -13.01 3.05
N THR A 149 0.97 -12.42 2.52
CA THR A 149 1.08 -12.10 1.09
C THR A 149 1.77 -13.21 0.31
N ASP A 150 1.18 -13.63 -0.81
CA ASP A 150 1.77 -14.62 -1.72
C ASP A 150 2.54 -13.96 -2.87
N GLU A 151 2.10 -12.78 -3.33
CA GLU A 151 2.78 -12.00 -4.37
C GLU A 151 2.62 -10.50 -4.15
N VAL A 152 3.59 -9.74 -4.67
CA VAL A 152 3.59 -8.28 -4.60
C VAL A 152 3.63 -7.66 -5.99
N VAL A 153 2.80 -6.64 -6.18
CA VAL A 153 2.88 -5.72 -7.32
C VAL A 153 3.11 -4.31 -6.78
N ALA A 154 4.32 -3.80 -6.98
CA ALA A 154 4.70 -2.45 -6.58
C ALA A 154 4.71 -1.50 -7.78
N ILE A 155 4.02 -0.37 -7.67
CA ILE A 155 3.93 0.66 -8.71
C ILE A 155 4.42 1.98 -8.12
N GLY A 156 5.66 2.36 -8.43
CA GLY A 156 6.35 3.47 -7.76
C GLY A 156 6.60 3.18 -6.28
N GLY A 157 6.60 4.22 -5.44
CA GLY A 157 6.67 4.10 -3.99
C GLY A 157 7.80 4.89 -3.32
N GLY A 158 7.51 5.37 -2.11
CA GLY A 158 8.44 6.14 -1.28
C GLY A 158 9.26 5.27 -0.33
N GLU A 159 9.53 5.81 0.86
CA GLU A 159 10.27 5.12 1.94
C GLU A 159 9.60 3.83 2.38
N HIS A 160 8.31 3.89 2.76
CA HIS A 160 7.59 2.72 3.29
C HIS A 160 7.55 1.58 2.27
N THR A 161 7.21 1.88 1.02
CA THR A 161 7.24 0.89 -0.07
C THR A 161 8.62 0.26 -0.27
N ALA A 162 9.71 1.03 -0.11
CA ALA A 162 11.05 0.47 -0.21
C ALA A 162 11.33 -0.56 0.91
N GLN A 163 10.92 -0.24 2.14
CA GLN A 163 11.07 -1.14 3.29
C GLN A 163 10.21 -2.40 3.15
N GLU A 164 8.98 -2.25 2.68
CA GLU A 164 8.08 -3.36 2.38
C GLU A 164 8.66 -4.29 1.31
N ILE A 165 9.06 -3.76 0.15
CA ILE A 165 9.69 -4.54 -0.92
C ILE A 165 10.93 -5.27 -0.39
N GLN A 166 11.78 -4.57 0.37
CA GLN A 166 12.98 -5.17 0.95
C GLN A 166 12.64 -6.37 1.84
N GLU A 167 11.60 -6.28 2.66
CA GLU A 167 11.18 -7.39 3.51
C GLU A 167 10.52 -8.52 2.73
N PHE A 168 9.65 -8.22 1.77
CA PHE A 168 9.06 -9.23 0.89
C PHE A 168 10.13 -10.05 0.15
N VAL A 169 11.14 -9.37 -0.39
CA VAL A 169 12.29 -10.01 -1.04
C VAL A 169 13.06 -10.91 -0.06
N LYS A 170 13.35 -10.44 1.15
CA LYS A 170 14.03 -11.26 2.18
C LYS A 170 13.22 -12.52 2.54
N CYS A 171 11.89 -12.42 2.56
CA CYS A 171 10.99 -13.55 2.81
C CYS A 171 10.82 -14.48 1.60
N GLY A 172 11.44 -14.18 0.45
CA GLY A 172 11.30 -14.98 -0.77
C GLY A 172 9.96 -14.79 -1.48
N ILE A 173 9.22 -13.73 -1.17
CA ILE A 173 7.94 -13.41 -1.81
C ILE A 173 8.23 -12.74 -3.14
N PRO A 174 7.67 -13.22 -4.26
CA PRO A 174 7.89 -12.65 -5.57
C PRO A 174 7.32 -11.23 -5.65
N VAL A 175 8.14 -10.31 -6.17
CA VAL A 175 7.78 -8.90 -6.38
C VAL A 175 7.88 -8.55 -7.86
N ARG A 176 6.83 -7.95 -8.42
CA ARG A 176 6.87 -7.23 -9.69
C ARG A 176 6.90 -5.73 -9.40
N TYR A 177 7.86 -5.02 -9.98
CA TYR A 177 8.02 -3.58 -9.79
C TYR A 177 7.80 -2.82 -11.09
N TYR A 178 7.06 -1.72 -11.01
CA TYR A 178 6.83 -0.79 -12.12
C TYR A 178 7.26 0.61 -11.68
N ALA A 179 8.28 1.15 -12.35
CA ALA A 179 8.72 2.52 -12.09
C ALA A 179 7.68 3.51 -12.62
N LEU A 180 7.08 4.27 -11.71
CA LEU A 180 6.31 5.47 -12.00
C LEU A 180 6.79 6.58 -11.07
N GLU A 181 6.59 7.82 -11.49
CA GLU A 181 6.92 8.98 -10.68
C GLU A 181 5.72 9.42 -9.84
N MET A 182 6.05 9.92 -8.65
CA MET A 182 5.15 10.69 -7.81
C MET A 182 4.77 12.00 -8.49
N ASN A 183 3.55 12.51 -8.22
CA ASN A 183 3.11 13.80 -8.75
C ASN A 183 4.09 14.92 -8.40
N ARG A 184 4.74 15.52 -9.40
CA ARG A 184 5.84 16.47 -9.23
C ARG A 184 5.38 17.76 -8.58
N ALA A 185 4.22 18.28 -9.00
CA ALA A 185 3.69 19.54 -8.50
C ALA A 185 3.24 19.45 -7.04
N ILE A 186 2.49 18.40 -6.69
CA ILE A 186 1.98 18.17 -5.33
C ILE A 186 3.15 17.85 -4.40
N SER A 187 4.04 16.95 -4.79
CA SER A 187 5.21 16.57 -3.97
C SER A 187 6.17 17.74 -3.73
N SER A 188 6.50 18.53 -4.76
CA SER A 188 7.34 19.71 -4.60
C SER A 188 6.73 20.71 -3.61
N ARG A 189 5.42 20.96 -3.71
CA ARG A 189 4.71 21.87 -2.78
C ARG A 189 4.75 21.34 -1.35
N TRP A 190 4.49 20.04 -1.16
CA TRP A 190 4.50 19.40 0.16
C TRP A 190 5.90 19.48 0.81
N HIS A 191 6.96 19.24 0.03
CA HIS A 191 8.34 19.35 0.51
C HIS A 191 8.73 20.80 0.83
N GLN A 192 8.38 21.76 -0.03
CA GLN A 192 8.64 23.19 0.20
C GLN A 192 7.95 23.71 1.47
N GLN A 193 6.69 23.32 1.71
CA GLN A 193 5.95 23.70 2.93
C GLN A 193 6.60 23.16 4.21
N ARG A 194 7.37 22.07 4.12
CA ARG A 194 8.10 21.45 5.22
C ARG A 194 9.57 21.87 5.30
N GLY A 195 10.00 22.82 4.46
CA GLY A 195 11.39 23.28 4.40
C GLY A 195 12.37 22.23 3.88
N GLY A 196 11.90 21.24 3.12
CA GLY A 196 12.69 20.15 2.57
C GLY A 196 13.29 20.45 1.19
N GLU A 197 14.21 19.58 0.78
CA GLU A 197 14.74 19.56 -0.59
C GLU A 197 13.70 19.07 -1.60
N LEU A 198 13.98 19.26 -2.90
CA LEU A 198 13.16 18.69 -3.96
C LEU A 198 13.11 17.15 -3.82
N PRO A 199 11.94 16.54 -3.99
CA PRO A 199 11.80 15.10 -3.79
C PRO A 199 12.49 14.29 -4.90
N ASP A 200 12.97 13.09 -4.54
CA ASP A 200 13.27 12.04 -5.52
C ASP A 200 11.93 11.54 -6.10
N TYR A 201 11.54 12.04 -7.28
CA TYR A 201 10.23 11.75 -7.87
C TYR A 201 10.01 10.27 -8.19
N LEU A 202 11.08 9.51 -8.46
CA LEU A 202 11.02 8.05 -8.63
C LEU A 202 11.00 7.29 -7.29
N GLY A 203 11.28 7.99 -6.19
CA GLY A 203 11.19 7.46 -4.84
C GLY A 203 12.26 6.42 -4.47
N ARG A 204 12.33 6.13 -3.17
CA ARG A 204 13.31 5.19 -2.62
C ARG A 204 13.06 3.75 -3.07
N ALA A 205 11.81 3.38 -3.36
CA ALA A 205 11.47 2.04 -3.85
C ALA A 205 12.19 1.74 -5.18
N TYR A 206 12.22 2.70 -6.10
CA TYR A 206 12.97 2.57 -7.36
C TYR A 206 14.48 2.39 -7.10
N ARG A 207 15.05 3.21 -6.21
CA ARG A 207 16.48 3.12 -5.87
C ARG A 207 16.87 1.77 -5.28
N PHE A 208 16.02 1.22 -4.42
CA PHE A 208 16.21 -0.13 -3.90
C PHE A 208 16.13 -1.14 -5.04
N TRP A 209 15.04 -1.12 -5.81
CA TRP A 209 14.79 -2.08 -6.87
C TRP A 209 15.92 -2.13 -7.90
N SER A 210 16.31 -0.97 -8.45
CA SER A 210 17.34 -0.91 -9.50
C SER A 210 18.75 -1.27 -9.03
N ARG A 211 19.03 -1.14 -7.73
CA ARG A 211 20.31 -1.61 -7.17
C ARG A 211 20.31 -3.11 -6.93
N SER A 212 19.17 -3.68 -6.52
CA SER A 212 19.04 -5.09 -6.20
C SER A 212 18.77 -5.97 -7.42
N PHE A 213 18.14 -5.43 -8.46
CA PHE A 213 17.68 -6.16 -9.66
C PHE A 213 17.96 -5.37 -10.95
N PRO A 214 19.23 -5.17 -11.32
CA PRO A 214 19.60 -4.31 -12.46
C PRO A 214 19.11 -4.84 -13.82
N GLU A 215 18.88 -6.14 -13.97
CA GLU A 215 18.37 -6.77 -15.20
C GLU A 215 16.85 -6.68 -15.35
N ALA A 216 16.13 -6.30 -14.29
CA ALA A 216 14.68 -6.19 -14.24
C ALA A 216 14.19 -4.72 -14.20
N SER A 217 15.09 -3.76 -14.45
CA SER A 217 14.86 -2.32 -14.33
C SER A 217 14.84 -1.61 -15.68
#